data_AF-A0A376UFX7-F1
#
_entry.id   AF-A0A376UFX7-F1
#
_cell.length_a   1.000
_cell.length_b   1.000
_cell.length_c   1.000
_cell.angle_alpha   90.00
_cell.angle_beta   90.00
_cell.angle_gamma   90.00
#
_symmetry.space_group_name_H-M   'P 1'
#
loop_
_entity.id
_entity.type
_entity.pdbx_description
1 polymer ?
#
loop_
_entity_poly.entity_id
_entity_poly.type
_entity_poly.pdbx_seq_one_letter_code
_entity_poly.pdbx_strand_id
1 'polypeptide(L)'
;MYKKERNRPFETREEVQAYHKREKIPCLECGKLLIFLPRHIWFVHGIRADEYRVKWNIPKHIALAGISYLEKQSEYMKARIAKGKLDPAEQIAMMRIKGRQLKSDPDWRNRSGSILKKQYARRDILKNRVWERSPSIKSVSVELKTEAIRRMKNRKVVGEKVQDIADDLNVSISRLYHWAKDVGAHVLSMPSIKPLCANRHIW
;
A
#
# COMPACT_ATOMS: atom_id res chain seq x y z
N MET A 1 14.26 -5.91 37.06
CA MET A 1 13.77 -6.42 35.75
C MET A 1 12.65 -5.52 35.27
N TYR A 2 12.70 -5.05 34.02
CA TYR A 2 11.55 -4.35 33.44
C TYR A 2 10.49 -5.40 33.06
N LYS A 3 9.25 -5.19 33.48
CA LYS A 3 8.14 -6.10 33.16
C LYS A 3 7.41 -5.56 31.93
N LYS A 4 7.08 -6.45 31.00
CA LYS A 4 6.30 -6.12 29.83
C LYS A 4 4.87 -5.76 30.25
N GLU A 5 4.42 -4.56 29.92
CA GLU A 5 3.08 -4.07 30.33
C GLU A 5 1.94 -4.72 29.55
N ARG A 6 2.19 -5.16 28.31
CA ARG A 6 1.14 -5.62 27.38
C ARG A 6 1.62 -6.77 26.51
N ASN A 7 0.77 -7.78 26.32
CA ASN A 7 1.07 -8.97 25.50
C ASN A 7 0.29 -9.05 24.18
N ARG A 8 -0.70 -8.18 23.97
CA ARG A 8 -1.53 -8.13 22.76
C ARG A 8 -1.38 -6.79 22.02
N PRO A 9 -1.57 -6.73 20.69
CA PRO A 9 -1.62 -5.47 19.94
C PRO A 9 -2.71 -4.52 20.45
N PHE A 10 -2.63 -3.25 20.07
CA PHE A 10 -3.71 -2.29 20.38
C PHE A 10 -4.93 -2.54 19.51
N GLU A 11 -6.11 -2.43 20.10
CA GLU A 11 -7.38 -2.62 19.39
C GLU A 11 -8.04 -1.29 19.06
N THR A 12 -7.96 -0.31 19.97
CA THR A 12 -8.59 1.00 19.79
C THR A 12 -7.56 2.13 19.70
N ARG A 13 -7.99 3.26 19.13
CA ARG A 13 -7.14 4.45 18.97
C ARG A 13 -6.83 5.09 20.33
N GLU A 14 -7.77 5.04 21.26
CA GLU A 14 -7.68 5.59 22.61
C GLU A 14 -6.60 4.87 23.41
N GLU A 15 -6.49 3.53 23.27
CA GLU A 15 -5.41 2.76 23.90
C GLU A 15 -4.03 3.22 23.40
N VAL A 16 -3.89 3.42 22.09
CA VAL A 16 -2.64 3.89 21.49
C VAL A 16 -2.29 5.30 21.97
N GLN A 17 -3.30 6.18 22.09
CA GLN A 17 -3.11 7.53 22.61
C GLN A 17 -2.70 7.52 24.07
N ALA A 18 -3.31 6.70 24.91
CA ALA A 18 -2.93 6.56 26.32
C ALA A 18 -1.51 6.01 26.50
N TYR A 19 -1.10 5.07 25.65
CA TYR A 19 0.29 4.61 25.59
C TYR A 19 1.27 5.72 25.18
N HIS A 20 0.86 6.59 24.25
CA HIS A 20 1.68 7.69 23.75
C HIS A 20 1.75 8.89 24.71
N LYS A 21 0.70 9.13 25.51
CA LYS A 21 0.56 10.33 26.36
C LYS A 21 1.44 10.30 27.63
N ARG A 22 2.61 9.67 27.56
CA ARG A 22 3.56 9.50 28.68
C ARG A 22 4.83 10.28 28.43
N GLU A 23 5.50 10.74 29.48
CA GLU A 23 6.79 11.43 29.36
C GLU A 23 7.86 10.55 28.72
N LYS A 24 7.85 9.27 29.06
CA LYS A 24 8.67 8.20 28.49
C LYS A 24 7.76 7.08 28.00
N ILE A 25 8.06 6.55 26.82
CA ILE A 25 7.31 5.49 26.18
C ILE A 25 7.89 4.12 26.60
N PRO A 26 7.08 3.19 27.13
CA PRO A 26 7.56 1.84 27.43
C PRO A 26 7.74 1.04 26.14
N CYS A 27 8.85 0.32 26.00
CA CYS A 27 8.99 -0.65 24.93
C CYS A 27 8.02 -1.82 25.16
N LEU A 28 7.21 -2.15 24.17
CA LEU A 28 6.24 -3.25 24.27
C LEU A 28 6.88 -4.63 24.16
N GLU A 29 8.16 -4.74 23.78
CA GLU A 29 8.88 -6.02 23.78
C GLU A 29 9.57 -6.31 25.12
N CYS A 30 10.25 -5.31 25.71
CA CYS A 30 11.07 -5.51 26.92
C CYS A 30 10.65 -4.69 28.15
N GLY A 31 9.67 -3.80 28.04
CA GLY A 31 9.18 -2.96 29.15
C GLY A 31 10.09 -1.79 29.54
N LYS A 32 11.22 -1.56 28.85
CA LYS A 32 12.12 -0.43 29.15
C LYS A 32 11.46 0.92 28.81
N LEU A 33 11.53 1.88 29.73
CA LEU A 33 11.04 3.25 29.53
C LEU A 33 12.05 4.09 28.77
N LEU A 34 11.65 4.66 27.64
CA LEU A 34 12.53 5.35 26.69
C LEU A 34 11.97 6.71 26.31
N ILE A 35 12.86 7.65 26.03
CA ILE A 35 12.48 8.95 25.47
C ILE A 35 12.20 8.80 23.96
N PHE A 36 13.02 7.98 23.28
CA PHE A 36 12.93 7.71 21.85
C PHE A 36 13.05 6.22 21.56
N LEU A 37 11.94 5.61 21.13
CA LEU A 37 11.82 4.16 20.96
C LEU A 37 12.47 3.60 19.68
N PRO A 38 12.46 4.27 18.51
CA PRO A 38 12.98 3.70 17.26
C PRO A 38 14.43 3.22 17.31
N ARG A 39 15.29 3.97 18.02
CA ARG A 39 16.69 3.57 18.21
C ARG A 39 16.79 2.27 19.00
N HIS A 40 16.02 2.16 20.08
CA HIS A 40 16.05 1.01 20.96
C HIS A 40 15.56 -0.27 20.28
N ILE A 41 14.41 -0.21 19.58
CA ILE A 41 13.86 -1.39 18.90
C ILE A 41 14.80 -1.92 17.81
N TRP A 42 15.55 -1.04 17.15
CA TRP A 42 16.51 -1.46 16.15
C TRP A 42 17.73 -2.15 16.78
N PHE A 43 18.39 -1.52 17.76
CA PHE A 43 19.62 -2.07 18.35
C PHE A 43 19.40 -3.24 19.30
N VAL A 44 18.27 -3.28 20.02
CA VAL A 44 18.02 -4.30 21.06
C VAL A 44 17.17 -5.44 20.54
N HIS A 45 16.23 -5.17 19.64
CA HIS A 45 15.30 -6.18 19.12
C HIS A 45 15.55 -6.53 17.65
N GLY A 46 16.38 -5.77 16.92
CA GLY A 46 16.60 -6.00 15.50
C GLY A 46 15.39 -5.70 14.61
N ILE A 47 14.37 -5.00 15.15
CA ILE A 47 13.10 -4.73 14.45
C ILE A 47 13.09 -3.29 13.96
N ARG A 48 12.59 -3.06 12.74
CA ARG A 48 12.43 -1.69 12.22
C ARG A 48 11.16 -1.02 12.79
N ALA A 49 11.15 0.32 12.77
CA ALA A 49 10.04 1.09 13.34
C ALA A 49 8.69 0.85 12.64
N ASP A 50 8.69 0.59 11.34
CA ASP A 50 7.50 0.23 10.56
C ASP A 50 6.99 -1.16 10.90
N GLU A 51 7.88 -2.15 11.02
CA GLU A 51 7.52 -3.51 11.45
C GLU A 51 6.95 -3.51 12.88
N TYR A 52 7.56 -2.75 13.79
CA TYR A 52 7.07 -2.58 15.15
C TYR A 52 5.65 -1.97 15.18
N ARG A 53 5.39 -0.98 14.32
CA ARG A 53 4.06 -0.38 14.18
C ARG A 53 3.03 -1.38 13.70
N VAL A 54 3.37 -2.20 12.70
CA VAL A 54 2.46 -3.24 12.19
C VAL A 54 2.20 -4.29 13.27
N LYS A 55 3.23 -4.76 13.95
CA LYS A 55 3.13 -5.78 15.00
C LYS A 55 2.20 -5.36 16.15
N TRP A 56 2.30 -4.10 16.57
CA TRP A 56 1.53 -3.57 17.72
C TRP A 56 0.28 -2.79 17.30
N ASN A 57 -0.05 -2.73 16.01
CA ASN A 57 -1.16 -1.97 15.46
C ASN A 57 -1.11 -0.46 15.81
N ILE A 58 0.08 0.14 15.74
CA ILE A 58 0.30 1.57 16.03
C ILE A 58 0.23 2.37 14.72
N PRO A 59 -0.73 3.31 14.57
CA PRO A 59 -0.85 4.13 13.36
C PRO A 59 0.40 4.97 13.09
N LYS A 60 0.73 5.17 11.81
CA LYS A 60 1.95 5.89 11.38
C LYS A 60 2.06 7.34 11.88
N HIS A 61 0.92 8.00 12.10
CA HIS A 61 0.88 9.40 12.54
C HIS A 61 1.18 9.57 14.05
N ILE A 62 1.10 8.50 14.85
CA ILE A 62 1.47 8.52 16.27
C ILE A 62 2.98 8.37 16.38
N ALA A 63 3.66 9.24 17.13
CA ALA A 63 5.10 9.15 17.28
C ALA A 63 5.51 8.01 18.23
N LEU A 64 6.66 7.38 17.97
CA LEU A 64 7.26 6.38 18.87
C LEU A 64 8.23 7.06 19.86
N ALA A 65 7.80 8.18 20.43
CA ALA A 65 8.58 8.96 21.38
C ALA A 65 7.67 9.42 22.52
N GLY A 66 8.24 9.71 23.68
CA GLY A 66 7.49 10.31 24.78
C GLY A 66 7.15 11.78 24.53
N ILE A 67 6.14 12.31 25.23
CA ILE A 67 5.68 13.71 25.10
C ILE A 67 6.84 14.68 25.31
N SER A 68 7.65 14.47 26.35
CA SER A 68 8.78 15.34 26.71
C SER A 68 9.78 15.54 25.57
N TYR A 69 9.95 14.53 24.72
CA TYR A 69 10.79 14.62 23.52
C TYR A 69 10.11 15.44 22.42
N LEU A 70 8.81 15.20 22.21
CA LEU A 70 8.04 15.88 21.18
C LEU A 70 7.90 17.37 21.44
N GLU A 71 7.70 17.76 22.70
CA GLU A 71 7.67 19.17 23.12
C GLU A 71 9.01 19.86 22.82
N LYS A 72 10.13 19.26 23.25
CA LYS A 72 11.47 19.77 22.94
C LYS A 72 11.74 19.86 21.44
N GLN A 73 11.30 18.87 20.65
CA GLN A 73 11.43 18.92 19.19
C GLN A 73 10.55 20.01 18.57
N SER A 74 9.33 20.19 19.07
CA SER A 74 8.42 21.27 18.65
C SER A 74 9.00 22.65 18.94
N GLU A 75 9.50 22.88 20.15
CA GLU A 75 10.19 24.12 20.54
C GLU A 75 11.42 24.39 19.69
N TYR A 76 12.26 23.36 19.48
CA TYR A 76 13.43 23.46 18.62
C TYR A 76 13.05 23.87 17.19
N MET A 77 12.01 23.25 16.61
CA MET A 77 11.52 23.59 15.28
C MET A 77 10.96 25.01 15.22
N LYS A 78 10.16 25.43 16.21
CA LYS A 78 9.66 26.81 16.31
C LYS A 78 10.80 27.83 16.41
N ALA A 79 11.81 27.54 17.22
CA ALA A 79 12.99 28.38 17.37
C ALA A 79 13.80 28.49 16.06
N ARG A 80 13.88 27.41 15.27
CA ARG A 80 14.52 27.45 13.94
C ARG A 80 13.77 28.35 12.97
N ILE A 81 12.44 28.28 12.99
CA ILE A 81 11.57 29.14 12.18
C ILE A 81 11.74 30.60 12.59
N ALA A 82 11.67 30.89 13.90
CA ALA A 82 11.85 32.25 14.43
C ALA A 82 13.23 32.84 14.10
N LYS A 83 14.29 32.02 14.07
CA LYS A 83 15.65 32.43 13.68
C LYS A 83 15.84 32.57 12.16
N GLY A 84 14.80 32.35 11.35
CA GLY A 84 14.89 32.36 9.88
C GLY A 84 15.73 31.23 9.28
N LYS A 85 16.11 30.21 10.07
CA LYS A 85 16.89 29.05 9.58
C LYS A 85 16.03 28.03 8.82
N LEU A 86 14.71 28.22 8.82
CA LEU A 86 13.74 27.39 8.13
C LEU A 86 12.50 28.24 7.86
N ASP A 87 12.18 28.49 6.59
CA ASP A 87 10.89 29.04 6.20
C ASP A 87 9.96 27.91 5.73
N PRO A 88 8.85 27.64 6.45
CA PRO A 88 7.87 26.66 6.03
C PRO A 88 7.26 26.96 4.64
N ALA A 89 7.06 28.23 4.29
CA ALA A 89 6.45 28.61 3.01
C ALA A 89 7.40 28.29 1.85
N GLU A 90 8.67 28.67 1.97
CA GLU A 90 9.72 28.29 1.02
C GLU A 90 9.85 26.77 0.90
N GLN A 91 9.86 26.03 2.02
CA GLN A 91 9.94 24.57 1.98
C GLN A 91 8.76 23.93 1.24
N ILE A 92 7.54 24.43 1.44
CA ILE A 92 6.36 23.97 0.70
C ILE A 92 6.47 24.32 -0.79
N ALA A 93 6.93 25.52 -1.12
CA ALA A 93 7.15 25.94 -2.51
C ALA A 93 8.19 25.04 -3.20
N MET A 94 9.33 24.78 -2.55
CA MET A 94 10.35 23.84 -3.03
C MET A 94 9.79 22.43 -3.25
N MET A 95 8.98 21.90 -2.32
CA MET A 95 8.34 20.59 -2.49
C MET A 95 7.38 20.56 -3.68
N ARG A 96 6.62 21.64 -3.92
CA ARG A 96 5.74 21.77 -5.09
C ARG A 96 6.53 21.82 -6.39
N ILE A 97 7.61 22.60 -6.43
CA ILE A 97 8.50 22.69 -7.60
C ILE A 97 9.13 21.33 -7.89
N LYS A 98 9.72 20.68 -6.89
CA LYS A 98 10.31 19.34 -7.04
C LYS A 98 9.27 18.32 -7.48
N GLY A 99 8.05 18.38 -6.94
CA GLY A 99 6.94 17.53 -7.37
C GLY A 99 6.53 17.75 -8.83
N ARG A 100 6.56 18.99 -9.33
CA ARG A 100 6.33 19.31 -10.74
C ARG A 100 7.49 18.84 -11.63
N GLN A 101 8.72 19.15 -11.26
CA GLN A 101 9.93 18.71 -11.97
C GLN A 101 9.99 17.18 -12.09
N LEU A 102 9.61 16.50 -11.01
CA LEU A 102 9.54 15.06 -10.96
C LEU A 102 8.45 14.50 -11.88
N LYS A 103 7.34 15.21 -12.11
CA LYS A 103 6.30 14.83 -13.07
C LYS A 103 6.61 15.18 -14.52
N SER A 104 7.45 16.20 -14.75
CA SER A 104 7.90 16.58 -16.09
C SER A 104 8.99 15.65 -16.63
N ASP A 105 9.65 14.87 -15.77
CA ASP A 105 10.54 13.79 -16.19
C ASP A 105 9.74 12.75 -17.02
N PRO A 106 10.06 12.55 -18.31
CA PRO A 106 9.36 11.59 -19.16
C PRO A 106 9.37 10.16 -18.60
N ASP A 107 10.41 9.83 -17.83
CA ASP A 107 10.58 8.53 -17.20
C ASP A 107 9.98 8.47 -15.79
N TRP A 108 9.33 9.53 -15.29
CA TRP A 108 8.70 9.56 -13.97
C TRP A 108 7.78 8.37 -13.68
N ARG A 109 6.98 7.96 -14.68
CA ARG A 109 6.08 6.81 -14.56
C ARG A 109 6.82 5.48 -14.44
N ASN A 110 8.04 5.41 -14.98
CA ASN A 110 8.91 4.23 -14.94
C ASN A 110 9.97 4.34 -13.84
N ARG A 111 10.17 5.52 -13.23
CA ARG A 111 11.03 5.78 -12.07
C ARG A 111 10.50 4.96 -10.92
N SER A 112 10.94 3.73 -10.94
CA SER A 112 10.32 2.75 -10.12
C SER A 112 10.86 2.93 -8.72
N GLY A 113 9.99 2.84 -7.71
CA GLY A 113 10.47 2.65 -6.34
C GLY A 113 11.52 1.54 -6.33
N SER A 114 12.50 1.63 -5.43
CA SER A 114 13.55 0.63 -5.22
C SER A 114 13.05 -0.79 -5.51
N ILE A 115 13.82 -1.60 -6.23
CA ILE A 115 13.48 -3.00 -6.54
C ILE A 115 12.96 -3.72 -5.30
N LEU A 116 13.61 -3.47 -4.15
CA LEU A 116 13.22 -3.99 -2.87
C LEU A 116 11.81 -3.53 -2.43
N LYS A 117 11.45 -2.25 -2.63
CA LYS A 117 10.10 -1.72 -2.37
C LYS A 117 9.06 -2.41 -3.25
N LYS A 118 9.36 -2.67 -4.53
CA LYS A 118 8.47 -3.43 -5.42
C LYS A 118 8.28 -4.87 -4.93
N GLN A 119 9.38 -5.53 -4.56
CA GLN A 119 9.36 -6.90 -4.05
C GLN A 119 8.54 -7.00 -2.75
N TYR A 120 8.75 -6.08 -1.81
CA TYR A 120 7.96 -6.00 -0.58
C TYR A 120 6.48 -5.76 -0.86
N ALA A 121 6.15 -4.77 -1.69
CA ALA A 121 4.76 -4.49 -2.07
C ALA A 121 4.12 -5.71 -2.72
N ARG A 122 4.82 -6.38 -3.65
CA ARG A 122 4.36 -7.60 -4.30
C ARG A 122 4.14 -8.73 -3.30
N ARG A 123 5.08 -8.96 -2.39
CA ARG A 123 4.99 -10.00 -1.35
C ARG A 123 3.79 -9.75 -0.44
N ASP A 124 3.59 -8.50 -0.02
CA ASP A 124 2.48 -8.11 0.84
C ASP A 124 1.13 -8.27 0.14
N ILE A 125 1.03 -7.78 -1.10
CA ILE A 125 -0.11 -7.97 -2.01
C ILE A 125 -0.46 -9.46 -2.14
N LEU A 126 0.50 -10.32 -2.48
CA LEU A 126 0.31 -11.78 -2.62
C LEU A 126 -0.06 -12.47 -1.31
N LYS A 127 0.57 -12.10 -0.20
CA LYS A 127 0.29 -12.70 1.12
C LYS A 127 -1.11 -12.34 1.60
N ASN A 128 -1.51 -11.08 1.41
CA ASN A 128 -2.78 -10.58 1.92
C ASN A 128 -3.93 -10.75 0.92
N ARG A 129 -3.65 -11.04 -0.36
CA ARG A 129 -4.66 -11.17 -1.43
C ARG A 129 -5.72 -10.08 -1.36
N VAL A 130 -5.28 -8.83 -1.25
CA VAL A 130 -6.15 -7.68 -0.95
C VAL A 130 -7.31 -7.55 -1.95
N TRP A 131 -7.13 -8.05 -3.18
CA TRP A 131 -8.16 -8.08 -4.21
C TRP A 131 -9.31 -9.06 -3.96
N GLU A 132 -9.13 -10.09 -3.15
CA GLU A 132 -10.21 -11.01 -2.78
C GLU A 132 -11.09 -10.41 -1.67
N ARG A 133 -10.54 -9.52 -0.85
CA ARG A 133 -11.22 -8.90 0.29
C ARG A 133 -11.76 -7.50 0.01
N SER A 134 -11.37 -6.88 -1.09
CA SER A 134 -11.78 -5.51 -1.40
C SER A 134 -13.25 -5.46 -1.83
N PRO A 135 -14.11 -4.68 -1.14
CA PRO A 135 -15.52 -4.50 -1.54
C PRO A 135 -15.67 -3.91 -2.96
N SER A 136 -14.61 -3.28 -3.47
CA SER A 136 -14.60 -2.66 -4.80
C SER A 136 -14.49 -3.69 -5.93
N ILE A 137 -14.09 -4.93 -5.64
CA ILE A 137 -13.98 -5.99 -6.64
C ILE A 137 -15.27 -6.80 -6.64
N LYS A 138 -16.08 -6.57 -7.67
CA LYS A 138 -17.28 -7.35 -7.94
C LYS A 138 -16.87 -8.76 -8.36
N SER A 139 -16.86 -9.70 -7.42
CA SER A 139 -16.67 -11.13 -7.72
C SER A 139 -17.89 -11.63 -8.49
N VAL A 140 -17.67 -12.08 -9.73
CA VAL A 140 -18.71 -12.74 -10.53
C VAL A 140 -18.63 -14.24 -10.25
N SER A 141 -19.78 -14.91 -10.14
CA SER A 141 -19.81 -16.37 -9.97
C SER A 141 -19.16 -17.08 -11.17
N VAL A 142 -18.51 -18.21 -10.89
CA VAL A 142 -17.84 -19.02 -11.93
C VAL A 142 -18.86 -19.51 -12.95
N GLU A 143 -20.03 -19.93 -12.48
CA GLU A 143 -21.16 -20.41 -13.29
C GLU A 143 -21.64 -19.36 -14.29
N LEU A 144 -21.83 -18.12 -13.84
CA LEU A 144 -22.27 -17.02 -14.71
C LEU A 144 -21.22 -16.74 -15.79
N LYS A 145 -19.93 -16.75 -15.43
CA LYS A 145 -18.85 -16.57 -16.41
C LYS A 145 -18.82 -17.72 -17.43
N THR A 146 -19.00 -18.97 -17.01
CA THR A 146 -19.00 -20.12 -17.92
C THR A 146 -20.19 -20.11 -18.87
N GLU A 147 -21.39 -19.77 -18.39
CA GLU A 147 -22.59 -19.66 -19.22
C GLU A 147 -22.49 -18.50 -20.21
N ALA A 148 -22.00 -17.33 -19.77
CA ALA A 148 -21.70 -16.20 -20.64
C ALA A 148 -20.76 -16.58 -21.80
N ILE A 149 -19.69 -17.33 -21.51
CA ILE A 149 -18.74 -17.81 -22.52
C ILE A 149 -19.41 -18.80 -23.48
N ARG A 150 -20.22 -19.74 -22.96
CA ARG A 150 -20.95 -20.72 -23.76
C ARG A 150 -21.89 -20.05 -24.76
N ARG A 151 -22.72 -19.11 -24.29
CA ARG A 151 -23.64 -18.35 -25.15
C ARG A 151 -22.91 -17.50 -26.17
N MET A 152 -21.85 -16.79 -25.77
CA MET A 152 -21.05 -15.98 -26.69
C MET A 152 -20.40 -16.77 -27.83
N LYS A 153 -20.05 -18.06 -27.60
CA LYS A 153 -19.56 -18.98 -28.64
C LYS A 153 -20.69 -19.46 -29.56
N ASN A 154 -21.81 -19.86 -28.98
CA ASN A 154 -22.94 -20.44 -29.70
C ASN A 154 -23.83 -19.39 -30.38
N ARG A 155 -23.66 -18.10 -30.11
CA ARG A 155 -24.49 -17.00 -30.65
C ARG A 155 -24.66 -17.04 -32.17
N LYS A 156 -23.62 -17.44 -32.92
CA LYS A 156 -23.67 -17.51 -34.39
C LYS A 156 -24.56 -18.65 -34.91
N VAL A 157 -24.71 -19.70 -34.11
CA VAL A 157 -25.53 -20.88 -34.44
C VAL A 157 -26.98 -20.64 -34.03
N VAL A 158 -27.20 -20.02 -32.85
CA VAL A 158 -28.54 -19.76 -32.30
C VAL A 158 -29.16 -18.46 -32.86
N GLY A 159 -28.34 -17.53 -33.35
CA GLY A 159 -28.81 -16.23 -33.85
C GLY A 159 -29.05 -15.18 -32.76
N GLU A 160 -28.70 -15.44 -31.50
CA GLU A 160 -28.87 -14.52 -30.37
C GLU A 160 -28.01 -13.25 -30.52
N LYS A 161 -28.56 -12.09 -30.15
CA LYS A 161 -27.80 -10.85 -30.09
C LYS A 161 -27.01 -10.78 -28.79
N VAL A 162 -25.85 -10.11 -28.85
CA VAL A 162 -25.00 -9.91 -27.66
C VAL A 162 -25.67 -9.01 -26.62
N GLN A 163 -26.60 -8.14 -27.05
CA GLN A 163 -27.43 -7.33 -26.16
C GLN A 163 -28.35 -8.22 -25.32
N ASP A 164 -29.07 -9.15 -25.95
CA ASP A 164 -29.99 -10.06 -25.26
C ASP A 164 -29.26 -10.93 -24.22
N ILE A 165 -28.05 -11.41 -24.54
CA ILE A 165 -27.18 -12.16 -23.61
C ILE A 165 -26.72 -11.29 -22.42
N ALA A 166 -26.41 -10.01 -22.69
CA ALA A 166 -25.97 -9.06 -21.67
C ALA A 166 -27.10 -8.72 -20.69
N ASP A 167 -28.31 -8.53 -21.22
CA ASP A 167 -29.50 -8.20 -20.45
C ASP A 167 -29.96 -9.39 -19.60
N ASP A 168 -29.98 -10.61 -20.17
CA ASP A 168 -30.38 -11.84 -19.45
C ASP A 168 -29.41 -12.18 -18.31
N LEU A 169 -28.10 -12.03 -18.53
CA LEU A 169 -27.09 -12.30 -17.51
C LEU A 169 -26.83 -11.10 -16.58
N ASN A 170 -27.45 -9.95 -16.83
CA ASN A 170 -27.23 -8.68 -16.13
C ASN A 170 -25.73 -8.29 -16.07
N VAL A 171 -25.04 -8.39 -17.20
CA VAL A 171 -23.61 -8.10 -17.36
C VAL A 171 -23.38 -7.16 -18.53
N SER A 172 -22.42 -6.24 -18.42
CA SER A 172 -22.13 -5.31 -19.52
C SER A 172 -21.59 -6.01 -20.77
N ILE A 173 -21.97 -5.52 -21.94
CA ILE A 173 -21.52 -6.02 -23.25
C ILE A 173 -19.99 -6.09 -23.34
N SER A 174 -19.29 -5.06 -22.87
CA SER A 174 -17.83 -5.01 -22.83
C SER A 174 -17.23 -6.16 -22.01
N ARG A 175 -17.90 -6.57 -20.93
CA ARG A 175 -17.46 -7.66 -20.07
C ARG A 175 -17.63 -9.02 -20.76
N LEU A 176 -18.69 -9.23 -21.53
CA LEU A 176 -18.88 -10.44 -22.35
C LEU A 176 -17.77 -10.59 -23.39
N TYR A 177 -17.42 -9.52 -24.11
CA TYR A 177 -16.31 -9.55 -25.07
C TYR A 177 -14.95 -9.79 -24.39
N HIS A 178 -14.72 -9.22 -23.20
CA HIS A 178 -13.53 -9.51 -22.41
C HIS A 178 -13.43 -11.00 -22.06
N TRP A 179 -14.51 -11.61 -21.56
CA TRP A 179 -14.50 -13.04 -21.22
C TRP A 179 -14.37 -13.95 -22.43
N ALA A 180 -14.99 -13.61 -23.56
CA ALA A 180 -14.83 -14.37 -24.80
C ALA A 180 -13.40 -14.31 -25.34
N LYS A 181 -12.70 -13.18 -25.17
CA LYS A 181 -11.30 -12.98 -25.57
C LYS A 181 -10.32 -13.81 -24.72
N ASP A 182 -10.54 -13.87 -23.41
CA ASP A 182 -9.69 -14.63 -22.48
C ASP A 182 -9.59 -16.13 -22.85
N VAL A 183 -10.65 -16.70 -23.42
CA VAL A 183 -10.72 -18.13 -23.78
C VAL A 183 -9.98 -18.43 -25.08
N GLY A 184 -9.88 -17.47 -26.01
CA GLY A 184 -9.10 -17.62 -27.24
C GLY A 184 -7.59 -17.55 -27.03
N ALA A 185 -7.14 -16.89 -25.95
CA ALA A 185 -5.72 -16.76 -25.61
C ALA A 185 -5.16 -17.99 -24.86
N HIS A 186 -6.03 -18.80 -24.24
CA HIS A 186 -5.59 -19.88 -23.35
C HIS A 186 -5.14 -21.17 -24.08
N VAL A 187 -5.39 -21.28 -25.39
CA VAL A 187 -4.92 -22.40 -26.24
C VAL A 187 -3.57 -22.10 -26.90
N LEU A 188 -3.03 -20.87 -26.80
CA LEU A 188 -1.74 -20.49 -27.41
C LEU A 188 -0.76 -19.76 -26.46
N SER A 189 -0.94 -19.80 -25.14
CA SER A 189 0.16 -19.37 -24.27
C SER A 189 0.14 -20.04 -22.89
N MET A 190 1.11 -20.93 -22.65
CA MET A 190 1.77 -21.00 -21.35
C MET A 190 2.19 -19.57 -20.96
N PRO A 191 2.15 -19.18 -19.67
CA PRO A 191 2.58 -17.86 -19.25
C PRO A 191 4.08 -17.70 -19.47
N SER A 192 4.48 -17.26 -20.67
CA SER A 192 5.80 -16.73 -20.93
C SER A 192 5.91 -15.42 -20.16
N ILE A 193 6.62 -15.49 -19.04
CA ILE A 193 7.06 -14.34 -18.26
C ILE A 193 8.02 -13.56 -19.19
N LYS A 194 7.49 -12.59 -19.94
CA LYS A 194 8.33 -11.67 -20.71
C LYS A 194 9.20 -10.88 -19.71
N PRO A 195 10.54 -10.91 -19.85
CA PRO A 195 11.39 -9.99 -19.10
C PRO A 195 11.15 -8.58 -19.61
N LEU A 196 10.89 -7.66 -18.70
CA LEU A 196 10.82 -6.23 -19.00
C LEU A 196 12.25 -5.68 -19.07
N CYS A 197 12.50 -4.93 -20.15
CA CYS A 197 13.67 -4.11 -20.49
C CYS A 197 14.77 -4.78 -21.34
N ALA A 198 14.78 -4.43 -22.63
CA ALA A 198 16.01 -4.23 -23.40
C ALA A 198 15.78 -3.09 -24.43
N ASN A 199 16.78 -2.21 -24.47
CA ASN A 199 16.92 -0.97 -25.23
C ASN A 199 16.33 -0.90 -26.64
N ARG A 200 15.89 0.31 -27.02
CA ARG A 200 15.94 0.76 -28.41
C ARG A 200 16.40 2.22 -28.49
N HIS A 201 17.70 2.38 -28.72
CA HIS A 201 18.32 3.49 -29.44
C HIS A 201 19.45 2.89 -30.30
N ILE A 202 19.82 3.60 -31.38
CA ILE A 202 20.64 3.23 -32.54
C ILE A 202 19.73 2.71 -33.68
N TRP A 203 19.41 3.46 -34.75
CA TRP A 203 19.87 4.75 -35.31
C TRP A 203 18.69 5.69 -35.52
#